data_AF-A0A7S0Y888-F1
#
_entry.id   AF-A0A7S0Y888-F1
#
_cell.length_a   1.000
_cell.length_b   1.000
_cell.length_c   1.000
_cell.angle_alpha   90.00
_cell.angle_beta   90.00
_cell.angle_gamma   90.00
#
_symmetry.space_group_name_H-M   'P 1'
#
loop_
_entity.id
_entity.type
_entity.pdbx_description
1 polymer ?
#
loop_
_entity_poly.entity_id
_entity_poly.type
_entity_poly.pdbx_seq_one_letter_code
_entity_poly.pdbx_strand_id
1 'polypeptide(L)'
;KSIHFEITPLLHSMSILENTAKTVCDKKGGALINALRSLEKSMYIGDTVAKDLLGQLLDRASVPYAETLSIWLQSGRLHDPYEEFMVQKTIMNGPDDFDGDTWAELFTFNEEHVIRDIC
;
A
#
# COMPACT_ATOMS: atom_id res chain seq x y z
N LYS A 1 38.20 -10.91 -15.85
CA LYS A 1 37.34 -9.99 -15.08
C LYS A 1 37.20 -10.58 -13.68
N SER A 2 37.32 -9.77 -12.62
CA SER A 2 37.19 -10.29 -11.25
C SER A 2 35.73 -10.64 -10.96
N ILE A 3 35.50 -11.81 -10.37
CA ILE A 3 34.17 -12.28 -9.92
C ILE A 3 33.40 -11.22 -9.12
N HIS A 4 34.10 -10.41 -8.33
CA HIS A 4 33.53 -9.33 -7.53
C HIS A 4 32.78 -8.31 -8.41
N PHE A 5 33.36 -7.95 -9.56
CA PHE A 5 32.76 -6.99 -10.47
C PHE A 5 31.47 -7.51 -11.09
N GLU A 6 31.39 -8.83 -11.34
CA GLU A 6 30.22 -9.48 -11.94
C GLU A 6 29.07 -9.64 -10.94
N ILE A 7 29.37 -9.88 -9.66
CA ILE A 7 28.34 -10.07 -8.62
C ILE A 7 27.85 -8.78 -7.97
N THR A 8 28.58 -7.66 -8.11
CA THR A 8 28.25 -6.38 -7.44
C THR A 8 26.81 -5.91 -7.71
N PRO A 9 26.29 -5.93 -8.96
CA PRO A 9 24.92 -5.51 -9.23
C PRO A 9 23.85 -6.43 -8.60
N LEU A 10 24.14 -7.74 -8.51
CA LEU A 10 23.26 -8.72 -7.89
C LEU A 10 23.19 -8.52 -6.37
N LEU A 11 24.34 -8.27 -5.75
CA LEU A 11 24.42 -7.97 -4.31
C LEU A 11 23.63 -6.71 -3.96
N HIS A 12 23.74 -5.67 -4.78
CA HIS A 12 22.99 -4.43 -4.57
C HIS A 12 21.47 -4.65 -4.66
N SER A 13 21.02 -5.33 -5.73
CA SER A 13 19.60 -5.66 -5.91
C SER A 13 19.05 -6.50 -4.75
N MET A 14 19.82 -7.49 -4.29
CA MET A 14 19.45 -8.32 -3.15
C MET A 14 19.39 -7.54 -1.84
N SER A 15 20.30 -6.59 -1.62
CA SER A 15 20.28 -5.70 -0.46
C SER A 15 19.02 -4.82 -0.43
N ILE A 16 18.63 -4.27 -1.58
CA ILE A 16 17.37 -3.52 -1.72
C ILE A 16 16.19 -4.40 -1.34
N LEU A 17 16.11 -5.62 -1.89
CA LEU A 17 15.01 -6.55 -1.60
C LEU A 17 14.97 -7.00 -0.14
N GLU A 18 16.12 -7.25 0.48
CA GLU A 18 16.21 -7.61 1.91
C GLU A 18 15.62 -6.49 2.78
N ASN A 19 16.07 -5.26 2.54
CA ASN A 19 15.62 -4.10 3.31
C ASN A 19 14.14 -3.78 3.07
N THR A 20 13.69 -3.94 1.83
CA THR A 20 12.27 -3.81 1.46
C THR A 20 11.44 -4.83 2.22
N ALA A 21 11.81 -6.11 2.20
CA ALA A 21 11.10 -7.17 2.90
C ALA A 21 11.00 -6.91 4.41
N LYS A 22 12.10 -6.44 5.05
CA LYS A 22 12.08 -6.05 6.46
C LYS A 22 11.17 -4.86 6.76
N THR A 23 11.07 -3.92 5.83
CA THR A 23 10.27 -2.70 6.01
C THR A 23 8.76 -2.98 5.89
N VAL A 24 8.37 -3.96 5.08
CA VAL A 24 6.95 -4.21 4.74
C VAL A 24 6.37 -5.50 5.31
N CYS A 25 7.15 -6.34 6.00
CA CYS A 25 6.72 -7.68 6.43
C CYS A 25 5.48 -7.70 7.34
N ASP A 26 5.23 -6.62 8.06
CA ASP A 26 4.14 -6.43 9.02
C ASP A 26 3.03 -5.51 8.48
N LYS A 27 3.09 -5.11 7.20
CA LYS A 27 2.20 -4.12 6.59
C LYS A 27 1.32 -4.75 5.52
N LYS A 28 0.13 -4.19 5.35
CA LYS A 28 -0.88 -4.62 4.38
C LYS A 28 -1.54 -3.43 3.69
N GLY A 29 -2.23 -3.69 2.58
CA GLY A 29 -3.02 -2.67 1.88
C GLY A 29 -2.28 -1.35 1.65
N GLY A 30 -2.96 -0.24 1.96
CA GLY A 30 -2.38 1.10 1.80
C GLY A 30 -1.14 1.38 2.66
N ALA A 31 -0.97 0.68 3.78
CA ALA A 31 0.18 0.86 4.67
C ALA A 31 1.46 0.33 4.00
N LEU A 32 1.35 -0.82 3.32
CA LEU A 32 2.43 -1.42 2.54
C LEU A 32 2.82 -0.53 1.37
N ILE A 33 1.83 -0.01 0.62
CA ILE A 33 2.07 0.89 -0.52
C ILE A 33 2.79 2.16 -0.06
N ASN A 34 2.35 2.77 1.04
CA ASN A 34 3.01 3.92 1.66
C ASN A 34 4.45 3.60 2.09
N ALA A 35 4.68 2.43 2.69
CA ALA A 35 6.01 2.03 3.14
C ALA A 35 6.97 1.83 1.97
N LEU A 36 6.53 1.19 0.88
CA LEU A 36 7.34 1.05 -0.35
C LEU A 36 7.72 2.42 -0.93
N ARG A 37 6.75 3.35 -1.02
CA ARG A 37 7.01 4.71 -1.50
C ARG A 37 7.94 5.50 -0.58
N SER A 38 7.74 5.41 0.73
CA SER A 38 8.60 6.08 1.71
C SER A 38 10.02 5.54 1.64
N LEU A 39 10.20 4.23 1.45
CA LEU A 39 11.51 3.60 1.32
C LEU A 39 12.26 4.08 0.08
N GLU A 40 11.59 4.14 -1.08
CA GLU A 40 12.13 4.70 -2.31
C GLU A 40 12.59 6.16 -2.10
N LYS A 41 11.72 6.99 -1.52
CA LYS A 41 11.94 8.43 -1.32
C LYS A 41 12.92 8.78 -0.21
N SER A 42 13.20 7.90 0.75
CA SER A 42 14.08 8.22 1.89
C SER A 42 15.46 7.60 1.77
N MET A 43 15.56 6.37 1.29
CA MET A 43 16.78 5.57 1.34
C MET A 43 17.42 5.35 -0.03
N TYR A 44 16.62 5.39 -1.10
CA TYR A 44 17.07 5.04 -2.45
C TYR A 44 16.89 6.17 -3.46
N ILE A 45 16.88 7.43 -2.99
CA ILE A 45 16.77 8.59 -3.87
C ILE A 45 17.92 8.60 -4.87
N GLY A 46 17.59 8.61 -6.16
CA GLY A 46 18.59 8.65 -7.25
C GLY A 46 19.19 7.29 -7.62
N ASP A 47 18.82 6.21 -6.93
CA ASP A 47 19.20 4.85 -7.29
C ASP A 47 18.25 4.30 -8.36
N THR A 48 18.76 4.15 -9.59
CA THR A 48 17.95 3.69 -10.73
C THR A 48 17.55 2.23 -10.63
N VAL A 49 18.36 1.39 -9.97
CA VAL A 49 18.07 -0.03 -9.78
C VAL A 49 16.97 -0.19 -8.74
N ALA A 50 17.08 0.52 -7.62
CA ALA A 50 16.04 0.53 -6.60
C ALA A 50 14.73 1.12 -7.12
N LYS A 51 14.78 2.19 -7.92
CA LYS A 51 13.60 2.79 -8.55
C LYS A 51 12.85 1.78 -9.43
N ASP A 52 13.56 1.01 -10.26
CA ASP A 52 12.93 0.00 -11.12
C ASP A 52 12.34 -1.16 -10.29
N LEU A 53 13.09 -1.69 -9.33
CA LEU A 53 12.63 -2.79 -8.47
C LEU A 53 11.44 -2.39 -7.59
N LEU A 54 11.56 -1.28 -6.85
CA LEU A 54 10.49 -0.77 -5.99
C LEU A 54 9.28 -0.32 -6.81
N GLY A 55 9.51 0.25 -7.99
CA GLY A 55 8.44 0.60 -8.94
C GLY A 55 7.64 -0.62 -9.36
N GLN A 56 8.29 -1.71 -9.77
CA GLN A 56 7.60 -2.94 -10.14
C GLN A 56 6.83 -3.57 -8.97
N LEU A 57 7.40 -3.53 -7.76
CA LEU A 57 6.73 -4.03 -6.55
C LEU A 57 5.50 -3.18 -6.22
N LEU A 58 5.64 -1.86 -6.29
CA LEU A 58 4.56 -0.93 -6.01
C LEU A 58 3.42 -1.05 -7.03
N ASP A 59 3.75 -1.13 -8.32
CA ASP A 59 2.76 -1.30 -9.38
C ASP A 59 1.92 -2.54 -9.09
N ARG A 60 2.56 -3.68 -8.81
CA ARG A 60 1.86 -4.93 -8.49
C ARG A 60 1.08 -4.86 -7.18
N ALA A 61 1.65 -4.28 -6.13
CA ALA A 61 1.01 -4.17 -4.82
C ALA A 61 -0.20 -3.21 -4.85
N SER A 62 -0.19 -2.21 -5.73
CA SER A 62 -1.25 -1.21 -5.83
C SER A 62 -2.48 -1.68 -6.60
N VAL A 63 -2.37 -2.71 -7.45
CA VAL A 63 -3.50 -3.27 -8.22
C VAL A 63 -4.72 -3.61 -7.34
N PRO A 64 -4.63 -4.48 -6.32
CA PRO A 64 -5.81 -4.86 -5.52
C PRO A 64 -6.42 -3.66 -4.76
N TYR A 65 -5.58 -2.72 -4.34
CA TYR A 65 -6.03 -1.49 -3.70
C TYR A 65 -6.81 -0.59 -4.67
N ALA A 66 -6.31 -0.42 -5.89
CA ALA A 66 -6.95 0.36 -6.95
C ALA A 66 -8.25 -0.30 -7.45
N GLU A 67 -8.30 -1.63 -7.52
CA GLU A 67 -9.52 -2.38 -7.85
C GLU A 67 -10.61 -2.15 -6.80
N THR A 68 -10.27 -2.26 -5.50
CA THR A 68 -11.19 -1.97 -4.40
C THR A 68 -11.70 -0.53 -4.46
N LEU A 69 -10.80 0.43 -4.70
CA LEU A 69 -11.16 1.84 -4.89
C LEU A 69 -12.15 2.03 -6.06
N SER A 70 -11.88 1.39 -7.20
CA SER A 70 -12.70 1.48 -8.40
C SER A 70 -14.11 0.92 -8.16
N ILE A 71 -14.22 -0.25 -7.50
CA ILE A 71 -15.50 -0.87 -7.14
C ILE A 71 -16.29 0.03 -6.19
N TRP A 72 -15.62 0.60 -5.19
CA TRP A 72 -16.26 1.48 -4.21
C TRP A 72 -16.78 2.76 -4.87
N LEU A 73 -15.98 3.41 -5.72
CA LEU A 73 -16.39 4.63 -6.44
C LEU A 73 -17.55 4.39 -7.41
N GLN A 74 -17.59 3.23 -8.08
CA GLN A 74 -18.62 2.94 -9.08
C GLN A 74 -19.93 2.43 -8.48
N SER A 75 -19.85 1.62 -7.41
CA SER A 75 -21.01 0.88 -6.89
C SER A 75 -21.39 1.22 -5.45
N GLY A 76 -20.56 1.99 -4.74
CA GLY A 76 -20.72 2.27 -3.32
C GLY A 76 -20.55 1.04 -2.42
N ARG A 77 -20.20 -0.13 -2.98
CA ARG A 77 -20.01 -1.37 -2.23
C ARG A 77 -18.57 -1.47 -1.76
N LEU A 78 -18.40 -1.80 -0.49
CA LEU A 78 -17.12 -2.06 0.13
C LEU A 78 -17.08 -3.53 0.57
N HIS A 79 -16.14 -4.29 0.01
CA HIS A 79 -15.84 -5.65 0.43
C HIS A 79 -14.35 -5.74 0.74
N ASP A 80 -14.00 -5.56 2.01
CA ASP A 80 -12.62 -5.52 2.49
C ASP A 80 -12.46 -6.46 3.70
N PRO A 81 -12.40 -7.79 3.49
CA PRO A 81 -12.33 -8.77 4.58
C PRO A 81 -11.01 -8.74 5.35
N TYR A 82 -9.98 -8.11 4.78
CA TYR A 82 -8.64 -8.04 5.35
C TYR A 82 -8.30 -6.65 5.90
N GLU A 83 -9.22 -5.69 5.87
CA GLU A 83 -9.03 -4.32 6.34
C GLU A 83 -7.78 -3.69 5.72
N GLU A 84 -7.68 -3.72 4.40
CA GLU A 84 -6.55 -3.21 3.62
C GLU A 84 -6.83 -1.84 2.98
N PHE A 85 -8.10 -1.42 2.99
CA PHE A 85 -8.57 -0.21 2.33
C PHE A 85 -8.67 0.98 3.28
N MET A 86 -8.57 2.21 2.74
CA MET A 86 -8.67 3.43 3.54
C MET A 86 -10.06 3.72 4.10
N VAL A 87 -11.11 3.08 3.58
CA VAL A 87 -12.49 3.28 4.06
C VAL A 87 -12.95 2.00 4.74
N GLN A 88 -13.54 2.12 5.92
CA GLN A 88 -14.15 1.02 6.65
C GLN A 88 -15.61 1.35 7.01
N LYS A 89 -16.45 0.32 7.09
CA LYS A 89 -17.86 0.49 7.49
C LYS A 89 -17.95 0.55 9.01
N THR A 90 -18.68 1.52 9.53
CA THR A 90 -18.97 1.60 10.98
C THR A 90 -19.81 0.39 11.40
N ILE A 91 -19.40 -0.31 12.46
CA ILE A 91 -20.18 -1.41 13.03
C ILE A 91 -21.40 -0.78 13.74
N MET A 92 -22.58 -0.96 13.15
CA MET A 92 -23.85 -0.55 13.78
C MET A 92 -24.36 -1.69 14.65
N ASN A 93 -24.65 -1.41 15.92
CA ASN A 93 -25.06 -2.41 16.92
C ASN A 93 -26.54 -2.83 16.83
N GLY A 94 -27.29 -2.31 15.85
CA GLY A 94 -28.65 -2.72 15.58
C GLY A 94 -29.33 -1.82 14.55
N PRO A 95 -30.52 -2.21 14.03
CA PRO A 95 -31.33 -1.39 13.14
C PRO A 95 -31.93 -0.14 13.83
N ASP A 96 -31.98 -0.11 15.17
CA ASP A 96 -32.54 1.00 15.96
C ASP A 96 -31.58 2.19 16.15
N ASP A 97 -30.27 2.02 15.91
CA ASP A 97 -29.27 3.10 16.01
C ASP A 97 -29.11 3.89 14.68
N PHE A 98 -29.92 3.56 13.67
CA PHE A 98 -29.83 4.16 12.34
C PHE A 98 -30.81 5.34 12.22
N ASP A 99 -30.37 6.55 12.60
CA ASP A 99 -31.10 7.80 12.33
C ASP A 99 -30.97 8.27 10.87
N GLY A 100 -30.17 7.52 10.09
CA GLY A 100 -30.25 7.41 8.65
C GLY A 100 -30.33 8.72 7.89
N ASP A 101 -29.19 9.41 7.71
CA ASP A 101 -29.03 10.28 6.53
C ASP A 101 -27.57 10.69 6.22
N THR A 102 -26.58 10.39 7.08
CA THR A 102 -25.21 10.89 6.86
C THR A 102 -24.22 9.80 6.43
N TRP A 103 -23.58 9.99 5.27
CA TRP A 103 -22.43 9.17 4.82
C TRP A 103 -21.31 9.08 5.87
N ALA A 104 -21.16 10.12 6.70
CA ALA A 104 -20.16 10.22 7.77
C ALA A 104 -20.41 9.25 8.93
N GLU A 105 -21.63 8.76 9.12
CA GLU A 105 -21.97 7.79 10.18
C GLU A 105 -21.74 6.35 9.71
N LEU A 106 -21.87 6.11 8.40
CA LEU A 106 -21.74 4.80 7.78
C LEU A 106 -20.29 4.39 7.50
N PHE A 107 -19.42 5.36 7.25
CA PHE A 107 -18.04 5.11 6.83
C PHE A 107 -17.06 5.96 7.63
N THR A 108 -15.96 5.33 8.04
CA THR A 108 -14.83 6.01 8.66
C THR A 108 -13.56 5.76 7.86
N PHE A 109 -12.58 6.65 8.01
CA PHE A 109 -11.27 6.49 7.37
C PHE A 109 -10.32 5.71 8.28
N ASN A 110 -9.64 4.73 7.69
CA ASN A 110 -8.46 4.13 8.27
C ASN A 110 -7.21 4.88 7.76
N GLU A 111 -6.74 5.83 8.57
CA GLU A 111 -5.58 6.67 8.29
C GLU A 111 -4.29 5.88 7.98
N GLU A 112 -4.17 4.64 8.45
CA GLU A 112 -3.02 3.80 8.15
C GLU A 112 -2.95 3.46 6.65
N HIS A 113 -4.11 3.23 6.03
CA HIS A 113 -4.26 2.82 4.64
C HIS A 113 -4.51 3.98 3.67
N VAL A 114 -4.65 5.21 4.16
CA VAL A 114 -4.70 6.39 3.29
C VAL A 114 -3.37 6.55 2.56
N ILE A 115 -3.39 6.52 1.22
CA ILE A 115 -2.20 6.76 0.40
C ILE A 115 -1.80 8.23 0.49
N ARG A 116 -0.63 8.51 1.08
CA ARG A 116 -0.22 9.89 1.41
C ARG A 116 0.46 10.61 0.26
N ASP A 117 1.11 9.86 -0.62
CA ASP A 117 1.92 10.39 -1.72
C ASP A 117 1.37 9.92 -3.07
N ILE A 118 0.52 10.74 -3.70
CA ILE A 118 -0.03 10.49 -5.04
C ILE A 118 0.88 11.06 -6.16
N CYS A 119 2.02 11.66 -5.83
CA CYS A 119 2.99 12.21 -6.78
C CYS A 119 4.43 11.83 -6.45
#